data_AF-A0A022LLX0-F1
#
_entry.id   AF-A0A022LLX0-F1
#
_cell.length_a   1.000
_cell.length_b   1.000
_cell.length_c   1.000
_cell.angle_alpha   90.00
_cell.angle_beta   90.00
_cell.angle_gamma   90.00
#
_symmetry.space_group_name_H-M   'P 1'
#
loop_
_entity.id
_entity.type
_entity.pdbx_description
1 polymer ?
#
loop_
_entity_poly.entity_id
_entity_poly.type
_entity_poly.pdbx_seq_one_letter_code
_entity_poly.pdbx_strand_id
1 'polypeptide(L)'
;MTVVCPAAVDTAILDKGELDGFDGRHFYLEGQGVREPLDPDLLADSVLRGVRRNRALVIEPARARATWRLQRLSPALMDRMLTGYVRATRRRRDEGPTGA
;
A
#
# COMPACT_ATOMS: atom_id res chain seq x y z
N MET A 1 14.50 -17.39 -4.86
CA MET A 1 13.59 -16.40 -5.46
C MET A 1 13.27 -15.32 -4.43
N THR A 2 13.26 -14.05 -4.83
CA THR A 2 12.90 -12.91 -3.98
C THR A 2 11.67 -12.24 -4.56
N VAL A 3 10.62 -12.08 -3.75
CA VAL A 3 9.40 -11.34 -4.12
C VAL A 3 9.49 -9.92 -3.55
N VAL A 4 9.04 -8.93 -4.33
CA VAL A 4 9.02 -7.52 -3.94
C VAL A 4 7.58 -7.05 -3.82
N CYS A 5 7.24 -6.46 -2.68
CA CYS A 5 5.92 -5.89 -2.39
C CYS A 5 6.11 -4.43 -1.92
N PRO A 6 6.12 -3.46 -2.85
CA PRO A 6 6.25 -2.05 -2.54
C PRO A 6 4.88 -1.36 -2.39
N ALA A 7 4.85 -0.24 -1.66
CA ALA A 7 3.78 0.76 -1.82
C ALA A 7 3.99 1.60 -3.09
N ALA A 8 3.12 2.59 -3.33
CA ALA A 8 3.22 3.54 -4.43
C ALA A 8 4.64 4.14 -4.46
N VAL A 9 5.28 4.09 -5.62
CA VAL A 9 6.66 4.52 -5.84
C VAL A 9 6.66 5.77 -6.70
N ASP A 10 7.44 6.77 -6.32
CA ASP A 10 7.51 8.05 -7.02
C ASP A 10 8.23 7.87 -8.35
N THR A 11 7.45 7.60 -9.39
CA THR A 11 7.93 7.26 -10.72
C THR A 11 7.08 7.98 -11.74
N ALA A 12 7.65 8.33 -12.89
CA ALA A 12 6.91 9.00 -13.96
C ALA A 12 5.69 8.21 -14.48
N ILE A 13 5.58 6.90 -14.19
CA ILE A 13 4.38 6.12 -14.52
C ILE A 13 3.21 6.39 -13.56
N LEU A 14 3.49 6.77 -12.32
CA LEU A 14 2.48 7.16 -11.34
C LEU A 14 1.72 8.41 -11.80
N ASP A 15 2.38 9.25 -12.60
CA ASP A 15 1.90 10.54 -13.08
C ASP A 15 1.23 10.45 -14.45
N LYS A 16 1.56 9.40 -15.21
CA LYS A 16 0.95 9.11 -16.51
C LYS A 16 -0.49 8.59 -16.40
N GLY A 17 -1.04 8.57 -15.18
CA GLY A 17 -2.37 8.06 -14.88
C GLY A 17 -3.54 8.81 -15.51
N GLU A 18 -3.33 9.91 -16.25
CA GLU A 18 -4.37 10.63 -17.02
C GLU A 18 -4.90 9.77 -18.20
N LEU A 19 -5.44 8.60 -17.89
CA LEU A 19 -6.40 7.89 -18.71
C LEU A 19 -7.77 8.42 -18.29
N ASP A 20 -8.28 9.39 -19.05
CA ASP A 20 -9.66 9.91 -18.99
C ASP A 20 -10.25 10.06 -17.56
N GLY A 21 -9.79 11.07 -16.81
CA GLY A 21 -10.36 11.41 -15.51
C GLY A 21 -9.85 10.60 -14.30
N PHE A 22 -8.85 9.74 -14.47
CA PHE A 22 -8.22 9.00 -13.37
C PHE A 22 -6.96 9.72 -12.84
N ASP A 23 -6.98 10.21 -11.61
CA ASP A 23 -5.77 10.68 -10.92
C ASP A 23 -5.07 9.46 -10.27
N GLY A 24 -4.12 8.87 -11.00
CA GLY A 24 -3.39 7.69 -10.54
C GLY A 24 -2.61 7.95 -9.25
N ARG A 25 -1.97 9.12 -9.12
CA ARG A 25 -1.21 9.46 -7.91
C ARG A 25 -2.14 9.55 -6.71
N HIS A 26 -3.25 10.29 -6.81
CA HIS A 26 -4.23 10.38 -5.73
C HIS A 26 -4.83 9.02 -5.39
N PHE A 27 -5.24 8.25 -6.40
CA PHE A 27 -5.84 6.93 -6.20
C PHE A 27 -4.90 5.96 -5.47
N TYR A 28 -3.63 5.86 -5.89
CA TYR A 28 -2.70 4.93 -5.27
C TYR A 28 -2.25 5.40 -3.87
N LEU A 29 -2.08 6.69 -3.65
CA LEU A 29 -1.74 7.24 -2.32
C LEU A 29 -2.90 7.08 -1.34
N GLU A 30 -4.12 7.45 -1.73
CA GLU A 30 -5.31 7.33 -0.89
C GLU A 30 -5.67 5.85 -0.65
N GLY A 31 -5.68 5.03 -1.70
CA GLY A 31 -6.03 3.60 -1.61
C GLY A 31 -5.07 2.79 -0.73
N GLN A 32 -3.81 3.21 -0.64
CA GLN A 32 -2.80 2.60 0.24
C GLN A 32 -2.61 3.36 1.56
N GLY A 33 -3.36 4.45 1.77
CA GLY A 33 -3.25 5.35 2.91
C GLY A 33 -1.82 5.86 3.14
N VAL A 34 -1.02 6.01 2.07
CA VAL A 34 0.32 6.60 2.13
C VAL A 34 0.19 8.10 1.86
N ARG A 35 0.87 8.93 2.67
CA ARG A 35 0.89 10.38 2.44
C ARG A 35 1.90 10.77 1.36
N GLU A 36 3.01 10.04 1.28
CA GLU A 36 4.10 10.32 0.36
C GLU A 36 4.47 9.02 -0.38
N PRO A 37 4.64 9.05 -1.71
CA PRO A 37 5.16 7.92 -2.45
C PRO A 37 6.58 7.56 -1.98
N LEU A 38 6.94 6.29 -2.16
CA LEU A 38 8.27 5.77 -1.83
C LEU A 38 9.28 6.24 -2.87
N ASP A 39 10.41 6.75 -2.41
CA ASP A 39 11.55 7.07 -3.26
C ASP A 39 12.03 5.82 -4.03
N PRO A 40 12.13 5.88 -5.38
CA PRO A 40 12.55 4.76 -6.21
C PRO A 40 13.97 4.27 -5.88
N ASP A 41 14.88 5.14 -5.47
CA ASP A 41 16.27 4.78 -5.14
C ASP A 41 16.32 3.98 -3.83
N LEU A 42 15.51 4.37 -2.84
CA LEU A 42 15.39 3.61 -1.58
C LEU A 42 14.80 2.22 -1.83
N LEU A 43 13.81 2.12 -2.72
CA LEU A 43 13.25 0.84 -3.12
C LEU A 43 14.31 -0.02 -3.82
N ALA A 44 15.01 0.52 -4.80
CA ALA A 44 16.05 -0.19 -5.55
C ALA A 44 17.12 -0.76 -4.60
N ASP A 45 17.62 0.05 -3.69
CA ASP A 45 18.62 -0.36 -2.70
C ASP A 45 18.08 -1.43 -1.73
N SER A 46 16.82 -1.32 -1.29
CA SER A 46 16.18 -2.38 -0.49
C SER A 46 16.07 -3.73 -1.23
N VAL A 47 15.72 -3.69 -2.51
CA VAL A 47 15.56 -4.87 -3.36
C VAL A 47 16.90 -5.52 -3.60
N LEU A 48 17.91 -4.75 -4.03
CA LEU A 48 19.26 -5.25 -4.26
C LEU A 48 19.86 -5.87 -3.00
N ARG A 49 19.67 -5.24 -1.83
CA ARG A 49 20.06 -5.84 -0.54
C ARG A 49 19.28 -7.12 -0.23
N GLY A 50 18.00 -7.16 -0.53
CA GLY A 50 17.15 -8.34 -0.32
C GLY A 50 17.60 -9.53 -1.14
N VAL A 51 17.86 -9.30 -2.44
CA VAL A 51 18.39 -10.30 -3.37
C VAL A 51 19.77 -10.78 -2.92
N ARG A 52 20.70 -9.86 -2.63
CA ARG A 52 22.04 -10.21 -2.13
C ARG A 52 22.02 -11.06 -0.85
N ARG A 53 21.01 -10.86 0.00
CA ARG A 53 20.85 -11.59 1.26
C ARG A 53 19.93 -12.81 1.14
N ASN A 54 19.54 -13.20 -0.08
CA ASN A 54 18.60 -14.29 -0.33
C ASN A 54 17.31 -14.20 0.50
N ARG A 55 16.79 -12.98 0.70
CA ARG A 55 15.51 -12.79 1.39
C ARG A 55 14.37 -13.24 0.48
N ALA A 56 13.46 -14.06 1.01
CA ALA A 56 12.29 -14.51 0.27
C ALA A 56 11.33 -13.37 -0.08
N LEU A 57 11.24 -12.34 0.79
CA LEU A 57 10.30 -11.24 0.64
C LEU A 57 10.93 -9.91 1.06
N VAL A 58 10.79 -8.90 0.20
CA VAL A 58 11.15 -7.50 0.45
C VAL A 58 9.86 -6.69 0.49
N ILE A 59 9.55 -6.11 1.65
CA ILE A 59 8.35 -5.27 1.86
C ILE A 59 8.82 -3.86 2.19
N GLU A 60 8.40 -2.88 1.41
CA GLU A 60 8.61 -1.46 1.67
C GLU A 60 7.28 -0.71 1.53
N PRO A 61 7.02 0.36 2.30
CA PRO A 61 7.86 0.99 3.33
C PRO A 61 7.82 0.28 4.69
N ALA A 62 8.65 0.72 5.65
CA ALA A 62 8.77 0.11 6.98
C ALA A 62 7.45 -0.15 7.71
N ARG A 63 6.45 0.74 7.54
CA ARG A 63 5.09 0.55 8.07
C ARG A 63 4.39 -0.69 7.51
N ALA A 64 4.49 -0.94 6.20
CA ALA A 64 3.89 -2.10 5.55
C ALA A 64 4.56 -3.39 6.03
N ARG A 65 5.88 -3.34 6.27
CA ARG A 65 6.63 -4.43 6.88
C ARG A 65 6.16 -4.73 8.31
N ALA A 66 5.87 -3.69 9.10
CA ALA A 66 5.35 -3.85 10.46
C ALA A 66 3.96 -4.49 10.44
N THR A 67 3.05 -4.03 9.58
CA THR A 67 1.72 -4.62 9.40
C THR A 67 1.81 -6.08 8.95
N TRP A 68 2.68 -6.41 8.00
CA TRP A 68 2.89 -7.80 7.58
C TRP A 68 3.40 -8.68 8.73
N ARG A 69 4.33 -8.17 9.55
CA ARG A 69 4.79 -8.90 10.74
C ARG A 69 3.66 -9.09 11.75
N LEU A 70 2.83 -8.06 11.97
CA LEU A 70 1.68 -8.15 12.86
C LEU A 70 0.69 -9.21 12.38
N GLN A 71 0.35 -9.22 11.09
CA GLN A 71 -0.51 -10.24 10.49
C GLN A 71 0.07 -11.66 10.68
N ARG A 72 1.39 -11.81 10.56
CA ARG A 72 2.06 -13.09 10.74
C ARG A 72 2.11 -13.56 12.20
N LEU A 73 2.16 -12.64 13.16
CA LEU A 73 2.19 -12.93 14.59
C LEU A 73 0.79 -13.10 15.20
N SER A 74 -0.20 -12.35 14.71
CA SER A 74 -1.55 -12.33 15.24
C SER A 74 -2.59 -12.21 14.11
N PRO A 75 -2.87 -13.30 13.38
CA PRO A 75 -3.84 -13.29 12.29
C PRO A 75 -5.25 -12.93 12.76
N ALA A 76 -5.65 -13.38 13.95
CA ALA A 76 -6.98 -13.10 14.51
C ALA A 76 -7.20 -11.61 14.85
N LEU A 77 -6.16 -10.92 15.31
CA LEU A 77 -6.23 -9.48 15.56
C LEU A 77 -6.39 -8.72 14.25
N MET A 78 -5.61 -9.12 13.23
CA MET A 78 -5.65 -8.50 11.91
C MET A 78 -7.04 -8.68 11.26
N ASP A 79 -7.62 -9.88 11.35
CA ASP A 79 -8.96 -10.18 10.83
C ASP A 79 -10.06 -9.28 11.45
N ARG A 80 -10.00 -9.06 12.76
CA ARG A 80 -10.91 -8.11 13.44
C ARG A 80 -10.73 -6.68 12.96
N MET A 81 -9.48 -6.23 12.80
CA MET A 81 -9.18 -4.89 12.29
C MET A 81 -9.71 -4.68 10.87
N LEU A 82 -9.46 -5.64 9.97
CA LEU A 82 -9.97 -5.60 8.60
C LEU A 82 -11.50 -5.60 8.56
N THR A 83 -12.15 -6.45 9.36
CA THR A 83 -13.61 -6.50 9.45
C THR A 83 -14.19 -5.16 9.91
N GLY A 84 -13.57 -4.52 10.91
CA GLY A 84 -13.95 -3.18 11.36
C GLY A 84 -13.77 -2.12 10.26
N TYR A 85 -12.64 -2.15 9.55
CA TYR A 85 -12.36 -1.23 8.44
C TYR A 85 -13.38 -1.37 7.31
N VAL A 86 -13.74 -2.60 6.92
CA VAL A 86 -14.75 -2.86 5.90
C VAL A 86 -16.11 -2.33 6.33
N ARG A 87 -16.52 -2.56 7.59
CA ARG A 87 -17.78 -2.02 8.12
C ARG A 87 -17.82 -0.49 8.09
N ALA A 88 -16.73 0.15 8.53
CA ALA A 88 -16.62 1.61 8.50
C ALA A 88 -16.63 2.17 7.06
N THR A 89 -15.99 1.47 6.12
CA THR A 89 -15.96 1.88 4.71
C THR A 89 -17.33 1.70 4.04
N ARG A 90 -18.05 0.62 4.35
CA ARG A 90 -19.43 0.42 3.87
C ARG A 90 -20.35 1.52 4.39
N ARG A 91 -20.29 1.81 5.69
CA ARG A 91 -21.08 2.89 6.30
C ARG A 91 -20.80 4.26 5.65
N ARG A 92 -19.53 4.59 5.36
CA ARG A 92 -19.19 5.83 4.62
C ARG A 92 -19.70 5.87 3.18
N ARG A 93 -19.82 4.71 2.51
CA ARG A 93 -20.43 4.61 1.18
C ARG A 93 -21.94 4.79 1.22
N ASP A 94 -22.59 4.24 2.25
CA ASP A 94 -24.04 4.36 2.44
C ASP A 94 -24.43 5.80 2.87
N GLU A 95 -23.49 6.56 3.45
CA GLU A 95 -23.66 7.96 3.90
C GLU A 95 -23.38 9.02 2.81
N GLY A 96 -23.14 8.67 1.54
CA GLY A 96 -22.87 9.65 0.47
C GLY A 96 -23.80 9.57 -0.76
N PRO A 97 -24.08 10.69 -1.47
CA PRO A 97 -24.61 11.96 -1.00
C PRO A 97 -26.15 12.00 -1.10
N THR A 98 -26.85 12.29 -0.01
CA THR A 98 -28.20 12.88 -0.11
C THR A 98 -28.01 14.36 -0.43
N GLY A 99 -28.11 14.72 -1.71
CA GLY A 99 -28.11 16.12 -2.13
C GLY A 99 -27.54 16.37 -3.53
N ALA A 100 -28.35 16.08 -4.55
CA ALA A 100 -28.40 16.82 -5.80
C ALA A 100 -29.87 16.90 -6.22
#